data_AF-A0A135TRJ1-F1
#
_entry.id   AF-A0A135TRJ1-F1
#
_cell.length_a   1.000
_cell.length_b   1.000
_cell.length_c   1.000
_cell.angle_alpha   90.00
_cell.angle_beta   90.00
_cell.angle_gamma   90.00
#
_symmetry.space_group_name_H-M   'P 1'
#
loop_
_entity.id
_entity.type
_entity.pdbx_description
1 polymer ?
#
loop_
_entity_poly.entity_id
_entity_poly.type
_entity_poly.pdbx_seq_one_letter_code
_entity_poly.pdbx_strand_id
1 'polypeptide(L)'
;MIGDVNALPLDLVVQFSFLLMGTGHLFSGKPATRSLPPPADEDEKTLCARPYNDWAPAPYNTCSIRADSFMNRAMTTVSGFGDMLSIVTSTSTECDRDLHHMKTRLLCGAPPMSIARWRQKGLHELDNIQRACQHLCTVVDAFEYLNLPHNEERMRKGCNGVWDACHDFEKALNAYRREKGRGGPVSVTALWEEYIVDFFGTVAARAHAWVMARIGELKEALLLQLRQTTPVSDGPASAAQMEILDRFHDLTEITNKADTKIMVPLWGYTLRTLTFAAPRLRDNWNGYDGREAMTAYPYDMRLRSRIYGIRCRYLSRSAQVQRAMENIRLGREVPALSDPRGLEATCRAQMREYEQARRELRGAVPEAGDVPWIVGVKGIMQTATHRPFRIWGFVGYRVSYEHSDEEWKAFLGKFKDDVTAWGEGVDGAGDVKPMCKVRWIDGREHGIPEGDVEAAKRHYEEYSKSPACEGFMTLSGGVFLVADKASIDSYLHPVKDDAEPIIPRGDLGSFVLLGKPDDEDREDRDPSTRERRLSRDAAGRPIMSRDWKFDGTVRVLGAVLFDDVWALMSRNSVKLPDLAKMALVHPRQVYVGPSVPLERDGWWTAGVCGLTVFKSFEKWKTS
;
A
#
# COMPACT_ATOMS: atom_id res chain seq x y z
N MET A 1 6.90 -8.47 -16.14
CA MET A 1 7.85 -8.56 -15.02
C MET A 1 8.55 -7.22 -14.85
N ILE A 2 8.78 -6.79 -13.61
CA ILE A 2 9.57 -5.60 -13.25
C ILE A 2 10.70 -6.03 -12.31
N GLY A 3 11.85 -5.37 -12.40
CA GLY A 3 12.96 -5.64 -11.49
C GLY A 3 12.67 -5.17 -10.07
N ASP A 4 12.68 -6.09 -9.11
CA ASP A 4 12.52 -5.76 -7.70
C ASP A 4 13.87 -5.45 -7.04
N VAL A 5 14.32 -4.21 -7.22
CA VAL A 5 15.64 -3.75 -6.74
C VAL A 5 15.67 -3.57 -5.22
N ASN A 6 14.57 -3.11 -4.63
CA ASN A 6 14.49 -2.77 -3.20
C ASN A 6 13.60 -3.77 -2.45
N ALA A 7 14.21 -4.55 -1.56
CA ALA A 7 13.46 -5.45 -0.67
C ALA A 7 12.69 -4.69 0.42
N LEU A 8 13.17 -3.49 0.79
CA LEU A 8 12.60 -2.61 1.81
C LEU A 8 12.37 -1.21 1.23
N PRO A 9 11.38 -0.44 1.71
CA PRO A 9 11.16 0.92 1.23
C PRO A 9 12.30 1.83 1.71
N LEU A 10 12.82 2.68 0.84
CA LEU A 10 13.88 3.66 1.19
C LEU A 10 13.42 4.63 2.28
N ASP A 11 12.14 4.98 2.24
CA ASP A 11 11.51 5.85 3.23
C ASP A 11 11.49 5.24 4.66
N LEU A 12 11.76 3.93 4.83
CA LEU A 12 11.96 3.30 6.13
C LEU A 12 13.02 4.05 6.97
N VAL A 13 14.16 4.38 6.35
CA VAL A 13 15.29 5.05 7.00
C VAL A 13 14.97 6.52 7.25
N VAL A 14 14.29 7.17 6.30
CA VAL A 14 13.85 8.57 6.43
C VAL A 14 12.92 8.72 7.63
N GLN A 15 11.91 7.86 7.77
CA GLN A 15 11.00 7.86 8.92
C GLN A 15 11.72 7.58 10.24
N PHE A 16 12.63 6.59 10.24
CA PHE A 16 13.44 6.31 11.42
C PHE A 16 14.31 7.50 11.83
N SER A 17 14.83 8.27 10.88
CA SER A 17 15.61 9.47 11.18
C SER A 17 14.79 10.56 11.86
N PHE A 18 13.50 10.74 11.51
CA PHE A 18 12.62 11.66 12.23
C PHE A 18 12.41 11.22 13.68
N LEU A 19 12.29 9.91 13.91
CA LEU A 19 12.22 9.36 15.26
C LEU A 19 13.51 9.64 16.05
N LEU A 20 14.68 9.47 15.42
CA LEU A 20 15.99 9.77 16.01
C LEU A 20 16.14 11.26 16.38
N MET A 21 15.58 12.16 15.58
CA MET A 21 15.59 13.61 15.81
C MET A 21 14.61 14.07 16.91
N GLY A 22 13.81 13.16 17.47
CA GLY A 22 12.83 13.45 18.51
C GLY A 22 11.54 14.12 18.00
N THR A 23 11.34 14.16 16.68
CA THR A 23 10.15 14.75 16.04
C THR A 23 9.23 13.69 15.43
N GLY A 24 9.65 12.42 15.42
CA GLY A 24 8.93 11.30 14.84
C GLY A 24 8.20 10.43 15.87
N HIS A 25 7.31 9.60 15.36
CA HIS A 25 6.64 8.53 16.10
C HIS A 25 7.10 7.18 15.54
N LEU A 26 6.81 6.09 16.24
CA LEU A 26 6.90 4.76 15.65
C LEU A 26 5.99 4.67 14.41
N PHE A 27 6.19 3.66 13.58
CA PHE A 27 5.42 3.50 12.34
C PHE A 27 3.91 3.35 12.60
N SER A 28 3.52 2.79 13.74
CA SER A 28 2.14 2.74 14.24
C SER A 28 1.55 4.09 14.67
N GLY A 29 2.36 5.15 14.76
CA GLY A 29 2.00 6.44 15.36
C GLY A 29 2.17 6.50 16.88
N LYS A 30 2.57 5.40 17.52
CA LYS A 30 2.82 5.36 18.97
C LYS A 30 4.12 6.09 19.33
N PRO A 31 4.22 6.71 20.52
CA PRO A 31 5.50 7.19 21.02
C PRO A 31 6.44 6.00 21.24
N ALA A 32 7.74 6.19 20.97
CA ALA A 32 8.73 5.17 21.29
C ALA A 32 8.84 4.98 22.81
N THR A 33 8.74 3.74 23.26
CA THR A 33 8.92 3.38 24.68
C THR A 33 10.38 3.54 25.11
N ARG A 34 11.32 3.37 24.17
CA ARG A 34 12.76 3.61 24.37
C ARG A 34 13.15 4.98 23.85
N SER A 35 12.37 6.00 24.23
CA SER A 35 12.66 7.39 23.87
C SER A 35 14.08 7.74 24.29
N LEU A 36 14.91 8.14 23.32
CA LEU A 36 16.16 8.80 23.64
C LEU A 36 15.82 10.08 24.42
N PRO A 37 16.62 10.50 25.42
CA PRO A 37 16.49 11.84 25.96
C PRO A 37 16.56 12.80 24.77
N PRO A 38 15.61 13.77 24.67
CA PRO A 38 15.56 14.66 23.53
C PRO A 38 16.94 15.28 23.30
N PRO A 39 17.39 15.40 22.03
CA PRO A 39 18.66 16.04 21.72
C PRO A 39 18.75 17.37 22.45
N ALA A 40 19.84 17.58 23.20
CA ALA A 40 19.91 18.72 24.12
C ALA A 40 19.97 20.06 23.38
N ASP A 41 20.44 20.04 22.12
CA ASP A 41 20.54 21.17 21.20
C ASP A 41 20.10 20.79 19.78
N GLU A 42 19.72 21.79 18.96
CA GLU A 42 19.46 21.64 17.52
C GLU A 42 20.65 21.02 16.76
N ASP A 43 21.88 21.24 17.22
CA ASP A 43 23.08 20.68 16.60
C ASP A 43 23.11 19.15 16.65
N GLU A 44 22.65 18.53 17.75
CA GLU A 44 22.65 17.08 17.94
C GLU A 44 21.63 16.38 17.02
N LYS A 45 20.52 17.07 16.66
CA LYS A 45 19.50 16.56 15.74
C LYS A 45 20.04 16.34 14.32
N THR A 46 21.02 17.14 13.89
CA THR A 46 21.52 17.10 12.51
C THR A 46 22.69 16.13 12.31
N LEU A 47 23.27 15.60 13.39
CA LEU A 47 24.48 14.76 13.34
C LEU A 47 24.30 13.47 12.54
N CYS A 48 23.08 12.92 12.49
CA CYS A 48 22.80 11.69 11.75
C CYS A 48 22.95 11.87 10.22
N ALA A 49 22.79 13.10 9.72
CA ALA A 49 22.96 13.44 8.31
C ALA A 49 24.36 13.97 7.99
N ARG A 50 25.08 14.50 8.99
CA ARG A 50 26.42 15.07 8.83
C ARG A 50 27.51 14.00 8.74
N PRO A 51 28.55 14.20 7.91
CA PRO A 51 29.71 13.32 7.87
C PRO A 51 30.39 13.19 9.24
N TYR A 52 30.81 11.98 9.61
CA TYR A 52 31.49 11.73 10.89
C TYR A 52 32.78 12.56 11.05
N ASN A 53 33.48 12.82 9.95
CA ASN A 53 34.69 13.63 9.93
C ASN A 53 34.48 15.07 10.44
N ASP A 54 33.25 15.59 10.38
CA ASP A 54 32.93 16.98 10.75
C ASP A 54 32.66 17.16 12.24
N TRP A 55 32.26 16.10 12.95
CA TRP A 55 31.74 16.23 14.32
C TRP A 55 32.17 15.13 15.30
N ALA A 56 32.48 13.92 14.82
CA ALA A 56 32.73 12.79 15.70
C ALA A 56 34.10 12.94 16.40
N PRO A 57 34.26 12.46 17.64
CA PRO A 57 35.58 12.36 18.26
C PRO A 57 36.40 11.21 17.68
N ALA A 58 37.72 11.23 17.88
CA ALA A 58 38.58 10.10 17.57
C ALA A 58 38.15 8.84 18.38
N PRO A 59 38.20 7.63 17.80
CA PRO A 59 38.69 7.27 16.46
C PRO A 59 37.63 7.33 15.35
N TYR A 60 36.45 7.91 15.59
CA TYR A 60 35.31 7.88 14.67
C TYR A 60 35.37 8.94 13.57
N ASN A 61 36.32 9.89 13.65
CA ASN A 61 36.51 10.98 12.69
C ASN A 61 37.50 10.69 11.56
N THR A 62 38.01 9.46 11.47
CA THR A 62 38.93 9.03 10.42
C THR A 62 38.21 8.15 9.41
N CYS A 63 37.15 8.66 8.78
CA CYS A 63 36.47 7.98 7.69
C CYS A 63 37.18 8.24 6.35
N SER A 64 37.47 7.15 5.61
CA SER A 64 38.07 7.23 4.27
C SER A 64 37.16 7.90 3.24
N ILE A 65 35.84 7.82 3.45
CA ILE A 65 34.83 8.44 2.60
C ILE A 65 34.44 9.79 3.20
N ARG A 66 34.54 10.88 2.42
CA ARG A 66 34.26 12.24 2.89
C ARG A 66 32.79 12.47 3.26
N ALA A 67 31.87 11.81 2.58
CA ALA A 67 30.42 11.91 2.83
C ALA A 67 29.90 10.83 3.79
N ASP A 68 30.76 10.24 4.62
CA ASP A 68 30.39 9.11 5.45
C ASP A 68 29.54 9.54 6.66
N SER A 69 28.23 9.31 6.59
CA SER A 69 27.26 9.62 7.64
C SER A 69 26.37 8.42 7.94
N PHE A 70 25.69 8.43 9.09
CA PHE A 70 24.69 7.41 9.42
C PHE A 70 23.64 7.28 8.30
N MET A 71 23.06 8.40 7.87
CA MET A 71 22.02 8.42 6.84
C MET A 71 22.51 7.77 5.54
N ASN A 72 23.71 8.13 5.08
CA ASN A 72 24.26 7.58 3.84
C ASN A 72 24.50 6.07 3.97
N ARG A 73 25.12 5.61 5.07
CA ARG A 73 25.32 4.17 5.32
C ARG A 73 24.00 3.41 5.33
N ALA A 74 23.01 3.88 6.10
CA ALA A 74 21.71 3.22 6.22
C ALA A 74 20.95 3.19 4.88
N MET A 75 20.91 4.31 4.14
CA MET A 75 20.27 4.38 2.83
C MET A 75 20.95 3.47 1.81
N THR A 76 22.28 3.42 1.77
CA THR A 76 23.04 2.53 0.88
C THR A 76 22.76 1.06 1.17
N THR A 77 22.67 0.67 2.44
CA THR A 77 22.32 -0.70 2.83
C THR A 77 20.91 -1.08 2.40
N VAL A 78 19.90 -0.24 2.70
CA VAL A 78 18.49 -0.53 2.36
C VAL A 78 18.25 -0.56 0.85
N SER A 79 18.99 0.25 0.10
CA SER A 79 18.94 0.26 -1.37
C SER A 79 19.61 -0.96 -2.02
N GLY A 80 20.26 -1.83 -1.25
CA GLY A 80 21.01 -2.98 -1.78
C GLY A 80 22.35 -2.63 -2.44
N PHE A 81 22.79 -1.36 -2.36
CA PHE A 81 24.05 -0.86 -2.94
C PHE A 81 25.25 -1.01 -1.99
N GLY A 82 25.07 -1.60 -0.81
CA GLY A 82 26.11 -1.73 0.21
C GLY A 82 27.28 -2.65 -0.15
N ASP A 83 27.19 -3.44 -1.22
CA ASP A 83 28.24 -4.35 -1.64
C ASP A 83 28.26 -4.45 -3.18
N MET A 84 29.42 -4.21 -3.80
CA MET A 84 29.56 -4.20 -5.26
C MET A 84 29.26 -5.59 -5.87
N LEU A 85 29.54 -6.66 -5.12
CA LEU A 85 29.13 -8.03 -5.45
C LEU A 85 27.62 -8.21 -5.30
N SER A 86 27.00 -7.59 -4.29
CA SER A 86 25.55 -7.52 -4.16
C SER A 86 24.92 -6.80 -5.35
N ILE A 87 25.51 -5.76 -5.93
CA ILE A 87 24.96 -5.07 -7.11
C ILE A 87 24.98 -5.97 -8.35
N VAL A 88 26.04 -6.77 -8.51
CA VAL A 88 26.22 -7.68 -9.66
C VAL A 88 25.47 -9.01 -9.49
N THR A 89 25.27 -9.45 -8.24
CA THR A 89 24.60 -10.73 -7.90
C THR A 89 23.18 -10.56 -7.34
N SER A 90 22.74 -9.34 -7.02
CA SER A 90 21.33 -8.99 -6.90
C SER A 90 20.76 -9.06 -8.31
N THR A 91 20.54 -10.29 -8.76
CA THR A 91 19.55 -10.56 -9.77
C THR A 91 18.30 -9.85 -9.28
N SER A 92 17.96 -8.73 -9.91
CA SER A 92 16.68 -8.08 -9.72
C SER A 92 15.67 -9.19 -9.92
N THR A 93 15.03 -9.65 -8.84
CA THR A 93 14.08 -10.74 -8.96
C THR A 93 12.93 -10.17 -9.77
N GLU A 94 12.74 -10.74 -10.96
CA GLU A 94 11.62 -10.38 -11.79
C GLU A 94 10.35 -10.68 -10.99
N CYS A 95 9.61 -9.62 -10.65
CA CYS A 95 8.35 -9.72 -9.94
C CYS A 95 7.23 -9.37 -10.91
N ASP A 96 6.05 -9.98 -10.74
CA ASP A 96 4.86 -9.46 -11.39
C ASP A 96 4.64 -8.02 -10.93
N ARG A 97 4.31 -7.13 -11.88
CA ARG A 97 4.18 -5.71 -11.61
C ARG A 97 3.14 -5.43 -10.53
N ASP A 98 2.01 -6.13 -10.58
CA ASP A 98 0.87 -5.85 -9.71
C ASP A 98 1.18 -6.38 -8.30
N LEU A 99 1.90 -7.50 -8.21
CA LEU A 99 2.46 -8.02 -6.96
C LEU A 99 3.48 -7.06 -6.34
N HIS A 100 4.41 -6.53 -7.14
CA HIS A 100 5.37 -5.52 -6.68
C HIS A 100 4.65 -4.26 -6.20
N HIS A 101 3.64 -3.79 -6.94
CA HIS A 101 2.83 -2.64 -6.56
C HIS A 101 2.09 -2.86 -5.23
N MET A 102 1.47 -4.03 -5.05
CA MET A 102 0.80 -4.39 -3.80
C MET A 102 1.79 -4.49 -2.63
N LYS A 103 2.93 -5.16 -2.82
CA LYS A 103 4.02 -5.24 -1.82
C LYS A 103 4.44 -3.84 -1.37
N THR A 104 4.76 -2.97 -2.33
CA THR A 104 5.22 -1.60 -2.07
C THR A 104 4.15 -0.79 -1.34
N ARG A 105 2.88 -0.91 -1.73
CA ARG A 105 1.76 -0.25 -1.03
C ARG A 105 1.69 -0.67 0.43
N LEU A 106 1.71 -1.98 0.70
CA LEU A 106 1.61 -2.53 2.05
C LEU A 106 2.77 -2.10 2.94
N LEU A 107 4.01 -2.16 2.44
CA LEU A 107 5.20 -1.75 3.18
C LEU A 107 5.21 -0.25 3.52
N CYS A 108 4.45 0.55 2.79
CA CYS A 108 4.31 1.99 3.05
C CYS A 108 3.13 2.31 3.98
N GLY A 109 2.44 1.28 4.47
CA GLY A 109 1.34 1.41 5.42
C GLY A 109 0.02 1.85 4.79
N ALA A 110 -0.06 1.93 3.47
CA ALA A 110 -1.31 2.22 2.78
C ALA A 110 -2.21 0.96 2.77
N PRO A 111 -3.54 1.12 2.95
CA PRO A 111 -4.45 -0.02 2.89
C PRO A 111 -4.43 -0.63 1.49
N PRO A 112 -4.65 -1.95 1.32
CA PRO A 112 -4.65 -2.60 0.00
C PRO A 112 -5.48 -1.86 -1.05
N MET A 113 -6.66 -1.37 -0.62
CA MET A 113 -7.58 -0.52 -1.38
C MET A 113 -8.44 0.25 -0.36
N SER A 114 -8.82 1.48 -0.67
CA SER A 114 -9.75 2.25 0.18
C SER A 114 -11.16 1.64 0.16
N ILE A 115 -11.93 1.87 1.23
CA ILE A 115 -13.30 1.35 1.33
C ILE A 115 -14.19 1.96 0.25
N ALA A 116 -14.02 3.26 -0.04
CA ALA A 116 -14.71 3.95 -1.11
C ALA A 116 -14.45 3.26 -2.46
N ARG A 117 -13.19 2.95 -2.77
CA ARG A 117 -12.81 2.26 -4.01
C ARG A 117 -13.33 0.82 -4.06
N TRP A 118 -13.29 0.11 -2.94
CA TRP A 118 -13.89 -1.23 -2.80
C TRP A 118 -15.37 -1.24 -3.16
N ARG A 119 -16.12 -0.24 -2.68
CA ARG A 119 -17.54 -0.07 -2.99
C ARG A 119 -17.79 0.37 -4.42
N GLN A 120 -17.01 1.33 -4.93
CA GLN A 120 -17.11 1.81 -6.30
C GLN A 120 -16.90 0.68 -7.33
N LYS A 121 -15.98 -0.25 -7.04
CA LYS A 121 -15.76 -1.46 -7.86
C LYS A 121 -16.83 -2.55 -7.69
N GLY A 122 -17.81 -2.36 -6.81
CA GLY A 122 -18.85 -3.36 -6.52
C GLY A 122 -18.32 -4.62 -5.82
N LEU A 123 -17.14 -4.58 -5.18
CA LEU A 123 -16.50 -5.78 -4.61
C LEU A 123 -17.16 -6.31 -3.33
N HIS A 124 -18.08 -5.53 -2.76
CA HIS A 124 -18.93 -5.93 -1.65
C HIS A 124 -20.18 -6.69 -2.12
N GLU A 125 -20.46 -6.70 -3.42
CA GLU A 125 -21.62 -7.38 -4.01
C GLU A 125 -21.26 -8.83 -4.35
N LEU A 126 -22.18 -9.75 -4.07
CA LEU A 126 -21.96 -11.19 -4.24
C LEU A 126 -21.78 -11.61 -5.70
N ASP A 127 -22.29 -10.81 -6.64
CA ASP A 127 -22.10 -11.02 -8.08
C ASP A 127 -20.63 -10.85 -8.50
N ASN A 128 -19.86 -10.03 -7.75
CA ASN A 128 -18.46 -9.75 -7.99
C ASN A 128 -17.52 -10.53 -7.05
N ILE A 129 -18.00 -11.57 -6.36
CA ILE A 129 -17.25 -12.25 -5.31
C ILE A 129 -15.92 -12.84 -5.80
N GLN A 130 -15.87 -13.36 -7.04
CA GLN A 130 -14.63 -13.89 -7.60
C GLN A 130 -13.56 -12.80 -7.77
N ARG A 131 -13.98 -11.61 -8.24
CA ARG A 131 -13.12 -10.42 -8.35
C ARG A 131 -12.64 -9.98 -6.96
N ALA A 132 -13.54 -9.98 -5.98
CA ALA A 132 -13.23 -9.65 -4.60
C ALA A 132 -12.20 -10.64 -3.99
N CYS A 133 -12.40 -11.95 -4.18
CA CYS A 133 -11.47 -12.99 -3.76
C CYS A 133 -10.07 -12.81 -4.35
N GLN A 134 -9.95 -12.45 -5.63
CA GLN A 134 -8.64 -12.17 -6.23
C GLN A 134 -7.94 -10.98 -5.54
N HIS A 135 -8.66 -9.88 -5.26
CA HIS A 135 -8.09 -8.75 -4.53
C HIS A 135 -7.62 -9.16 -3.13
N LEU A 136 -8.39 -9.97 -2.40
CA LEU A 136 -7.98 -10.50 -1.09
C LEU A 136 -6.74 -11.40 -1.20
N CYS A 137 -6.68 -12.27 -2.21
CA CYS A 137 -5.51 -13.12 -2.47
C CYS A 137 -4.26 -12.30 -2.79
N THR A 138 -4.35 -11.20 -3.56
CA THR A 138 -3.15 -10.38 -3.87
C THR A 138 -2.47 -9.82 -2.61
N VAL A 139 -3.23 -9.54 -1.55
CA VAL A 139 -2.67 -9.11 -0.26
C VAL A 139 -1.90 -10.26 0.38
N VAL A 140 -2.46 -11.47 0.38
CA VAL A 140 -1.79 -12.67 0.88
C VAL A 140 -0.53 -12.96 0.06
N ASP A 141 -0.63 -12.92 -1.27
CA ASP A 141 0.47 -13.18 -2.20
C ASP A 141 1.64 -12.21 -2.00
N ALA A 142 1.36 -10.95 -1.65
CA ALA A 142 2.41 -9.98 -1.32
C ALA A 142 3.23 -10.41 -0.09
N PHE A 143 2.60 -10.94 0.96
CA PHE A 143 3.32 -11.48 2.11
C PHE A 143 3.98 -12.83 1.81
N GLU A 144 3.37 -13.68 0.99
CA GLU A 144 4.02 -14.89 0.50
C GLU A 144 5.32 -14.57 -0.24
N TYR A 145 5.29 -13.56 -1.09
CA TYR A 145 6.44 -13.05 -1.80
C TYR A 145 7.52 -12.52 -0.86
N LEU A 146 7.15 -11.69 0.13
CA LEU A 146 8.08 -11.19 1.14
C LEU A 146 8.75 -12.32 1.94
N ASN A 147 8.02 -13.39 2.19
CA ASN A 147 8.47 -14.56 2.95
C ASN A 147 9.15 -15.63 2.08
N LEU A 148 9.41 -15.38 0.79
CA LEU A 148 10.27 -16.26 0.01
C LEU A 148 11.70 -16.21 0.58
N PRO A 149 12.41 -17.35 0.69
CA PRO A 149 13.71 -17.40 1.39
C PRO A 149 14.71 -16.33 0.95
N HIS A 150 14.79 -16.06 -0.36
CA HIS A 150 15.69 -15.05 -0.91
C HIS A 150 15.27 -13.61 -0.56
N ASN A 151 13.97 -13.32 -0.51
CA ASN A 151 13.46 -12.00 -0.13
C ASN A 151 13.60 -11.76 1.38
N GLU A 152 13.32 -12.78 2.18
CA GLU A 152 13.56 -12.75 3.63
C GLU A 152 15.03 -12.47 3.94
N GLU A 153 15.95 -13.15 3.26
CA GLU A 153 17.39 -12.92 3.40
C GLU A 153 17.79 -11.48 3.01
N ARG A 154 17.25 -10.95 1.91
CA ARG A 154 17.50 -9.56 1.48
C ARG A 154 16.99 -8.55 2.49
N MET A 155 15.76 -8.70 2.99
CA MET A 155 15.21 -7.82 4.02
C MET A 155 16.03 -7.89 5.31
N ARG A 156 16.41 -9.11 5.75
CA ARG A 156 17.24 -9.34 6.92
C ARG A 156 18.61 -8.67 6.77
N LYS A 157 19.28 -8.83 5.63
CA LYS A 157 20.56 -8.17 5.32
C LYS A 157 20.42 -6.65 5.37
N GLY A 158 19.35 -6.12 4.78
CA GLY A 158 19.01 -4.70 4.81
C GLY A 158 18.87 -4.16 6.23
N CYS A 159 18.01 -4.77 7.04
CA CYS A 159 17.76 -4.33 8.41
C CYS A 159 18.95 -4.52 9.35
N ASN A 160 19.73 -5.59 9.18
CA ASN A 160 20.93 -5.83 9.97
C ASN A 160 22.04 -4.83 9.64
N GLY A 161 22.22 -4.46 8.37
CA GLY A 161 23.19 -3.42 8.04
C GLY A 161 22.78 -2.02 8.52
N VAL A 162 21.47 -1.72 8.59
CA VAL A 162 21.01 -0.50 9.29
C VAL A 162 21.29 -0.57 10.79
N TRP A 163 21.12 -1.74 11.40
CA TRP A 163 21.49 -1.96 12.81
C TRP A 163 22.99 -1.69 13.03
N ASP A 164 23.87 -2.17 12.14
CA ASP A 164 25.31 -1.91 12.20
C ASP A 164 25.61 -0.40 12.06
N ALA A 165 24.93 0.28 11.14
CA ALA A 165 25.03 1.74 11.01
C ALA A 165 24.56 2.47 12.28
N CYS A 166 23.47 2.01 12.92
CA CYS A 166 23.01 2.53 14.21
C CYS A 166 24.04 2.33 15.30
N HIS A 167 24.69 1.16 15.35
CA HIS A 167 25.72 0.83 16.35
C HIS A 167 26.96 1.71 16.24
N ASP A 168 27.44 1.94 15.02
CA ASP A 168 28.56 2.83 14.77
C ASP A 168 28.21 4.28 15.13
N PHE A 169 27.02 4.74 14.73
CA PHE A 169 26.52 6.07 15.07
C PHE A 169 26.37 6.25 16.58
N GLU A 170 25.80 5.27 17.27
CA GLU A 170 25.61 5.27 18.73
C GLU A 170 26.93 5.45 19.47
N LYS A 171 27.99 4.75 19.05
CA LYS A 171 29.32 4.87 19.64
C LYS A 171 29.92 6.27 19.44
N ALA A 172 29.83 6.80 18.22
CA ALA A 172 30.33 8.13 17.89
C ALA A 172 29.56 9.22 18.67
N LEU A 173 28.23 9.10 18.72
CA LEU A 173 27.36 10.03 19.44
C LEU A 173 27.62 9.99 20.95
N ASN A 174 27.76 8.81 21.55
CA ASN A 174 28.09 8.68 22.96
C ASN A 174 29.50 9.17 23.30
N ALA A 175 30.46 9.05 22.38
CA ALA A 175 31.78 9.68 22.55
C ALA A 175 31.67 11.21 22.53
N TYR A 176 30.94 11.76 21.56
CA TYR A 176 30.68 13.20 21.44
C TYR A 176 30.01 13.76 22.70
N ARG A 177 28.96 13.10 23.19
CA ARG A 177 28.25 13.48 24.42
C ARG A 177 29.15 13.49 25.64
N ARG A 178 30.01 12.47 25.80
CA ARG A 178 31.00 12.41 26.90
C ARG A 178 32.00 13.56 26.85
N GLU A 179 32.54 13.86 25.67
CA GLU A 179 33.50 14.97 25.51
C GLU A 179 32.87 16.33 25.82
N LYS A 180 31.61 16.52 25.41
CA LYS A 180 30.85 17.75 25.70
C LYS A 180 30.23 17.79 27.10
N GLY A 181 30.45 16.78 27.95
CA GLY A 181 29.87 16.70 29.29
C GLY A 181 28.33 16.61 29.30
N ARG A 182 27.72 16.08 28.24
CA ARG A 182 26.26 16.02 28.04
C ARG A 182 25.69 14.66 28.41
N GLY A 183 24.68 14.65 29.30
CA GLY A 183 23.72 13.55 29.49
C GLY A 183 24.29 12.14 29.77
N GLY A 184 23.38 11.18 29.97
CA GLY A 184 23.72 9.74 30.01
C GLY A 184 23.87 9.14 28.61
N PRO A 185 24.34 7.89 28.48
CA PRO A 185 24.45 7.22 27.19
C PRO A 185 23.09 7.06 26.50
N VAL A 186 23.07 7.17 25.18
CA VAL A 186 21.92 6.91 24.31
C VAL A 186 22.05 5.55 23.64
N SER A 187 20.92 4.89 23.37
CA SER A 187 20.89 3.64 22.61
C SER A 187 20.05 3.77 21.34
N VAL A 188 20.73 4.06 20.23
CA VAL A 188 20.10 4.17 18.90
C VAL A 188 19.77 2.78 18.36
N THR A 189 20.59 1.78 18.67
CA THR A 189 20.33 0.38 18.32
C THR A 189 19.04 -0.13 18.95
N ALA A 190 18.79 0.18 20.22
CA ALA A 190 17.55 -0.21 20.91
C ALA A 190 16.31 0.45 20.30
N LEU A 191 16.43 1.69 19.81
CA LEU A 191 15.38 2.42 19.12
C LEU A 191 15.09 1.83 17.72
N TRP A 192 16.13 1.43 16.98
CA TRP A 192 15.98 0.74 15.69
C TRP A 192 15.28 -0.61 15.85
N GLU A 193 15.65 -1.38 16.87
CA GLU A 193 15.02 -2.67 17.16
C GLU A 193 13.54 -2.52 17.51
N GLU A 194 13.17 -1.51 18.31
CA GLU A 194 11.77 -1.18 18.59
C GLU A 194 11.02 -0.77 17.31
N TYR A 195 11.64 0.12 16.51
CA TYR A 195 11.05 0.62 15.28
C TYR A 195 10.80 -0.49 14.25
N ILE A 196 11.74 -1.41 14.04
CA ILE A 196 11.58 -2.46 13.03
C ILE A 196 10.52 -3.50 13.44
N VAL A 197 10.41 -3.79 14.74
CA VAL A 197 9.35 -4.64 15.30
C VAL A 197 7.99 -3.98 15.11
N ASP A 198 7.87 -2.70 15.44
CA ASP A 198 6.65 -1.94 15.25
C ASP A 198 6.26 -1.81 13.77
N PHE A 199 7.24 -1.57 12.89
CA PHE A 199 7.05 -1.45 11.44
C PHE A 199 6.42 -2.72 10.86
N PHE A 200 7.08 -3.87 11.00
CA PHE A 200 6.57 -5.12 10.43
C PHE A 200 5.29 -5.59 11.12
N GLY A 201 5.18 -5.40 12.44
CA GLY A 201 3.98 -5.72 13.20
C GLY A 201 2.77 -4.92 12.72
N THR A 202 2.94 -3.62 12.51
CA THR A 202 1.88 -2.71 12.04
C THR A 202 1.48 -3.01 10.60
N VAL A 203 2.45 -3.19 9.69
CA VAL A 203 2.17 -3.55 8.29
C VAL A 203 1.34 -4.83 8.21
N ALA A 204 1.76 -5.88 8.94
CA ALA A 204 1.05 -7.15 8.97
C ALA A 204 -0.33 -7.05 9.64
N ALA A 205 -0.44 -6.34 10.78
CA ALA A 205 -1.70 -6.19 11.50
C ALA A 205 -2.75 -5.45 10.65
N ARG A 206 -2.37 -4.36 9.99
CA ARG A 206 -3.28 -3.57 9.15
C ARG A 206 -3.73 -4.32 7.92
N ALA A 207 -2.82 -4.98 7.22
CA ALA A 207 -3.15 -5.79 6.05
C ALA A 207 -4.09 -6.94 6.41
N HIS A 208 -3.81 -7.64 7.52
CA HIS A 208 -4.62 -8.73 8.03
C HIS A 208 -6.03 -8.25 8.44
N ALA A 209 -6.12 -7.18 9.23
CA ALA A 209 -7.38 -6.59 9.65
C ALA A 209 -8.25 -6.16 8.45
N TRP A 210 -7.63 -5.54 7.44
CA TRP A 210 -8.33 -5.17 6.22
C TRP A 210 -8.92 -6.39 5.50
N VAL A 211 -8.14 -7.45 5.29
CA VAL A 211 -8.61 -8.69 4.65
C VAL A 211 -9.74 -9.33 5.45
N MET A 212 -9.58 -9.45 6.77
CA MET A 212 -10.59 -10.06 7.64
C MET A 212 -11.91 -9.29 7.64
N ALA A 213 -11.86 -7.95 7.63
CA ALA A 213 -13.06 -7.12 7.57
C ALA A 213 -13.83 -7.35 6.25
N ARG A 214 -13.14 -7.39 5.10
CA ARG A 214 -13.78 -7.63 3.80
C ARG A 214 -14.34 -9.05 3.67
N ILE A 215 -13.61 -10.06 4.18
CA ILE A 215 -14.11 -11.45 4.24
C ILE A 215 -15.35 -11.52 5.12
N GLY A 216 -15.37 -10.84 6.27
CA GLY A 216 -16.52 -10.80 7.17
C GLY A 216 -17.76 -10.22 6.49
N GLU A 217 -17.62 -9.10 5.78
CA GLU A 217 -18.71 -8.48 5.01
C GLU A 217 -19.30 -9.45 3.97
N LEU A 218 -18.44 -10.12 3.18
CA LEU A 218 -18.87 -11.06 2.15
C LEU A 218 -19.52 -12.32 2.75
N LYS A 219 -18.97 -12.84 3.85
CA LYS A 219 -19.55 -13.99 4.56
C LYS A 219 -20.93 -13.66 5.12
N GLU A 220 -21.12 -12.50 5.74
CA GLU A 220 -22.45 -12.10 6.22
C GLU A 220 -23.45 -11.92 5.08
N ALA A 221 -23.04 -11.35 3.94
CA ALA A 221 -23.89 -11.26 2.76
C ALA A 221 -24.31 -12.64 2.23
N LEU A 222 -23.38 -13.61 2.16
CA LEU A 222 -23.69 -15.01 1.78
C LEU A 222 -24.65 -15.67 2.77
N LEU A 223 -24.51 -15.44 4.08
CA LEU A 223 -25.44 -15.98 5.08
C LEU A 223 -26.85 -15.39 4.94
N LEU A 224 -26.96 -14.11 4.59
CA LEU A 224 -28.25 -13.48 4.30
C LEU A 224 -28.90 -14.08 3.04
N GLN A 225 -28.12 -14.34 1.99
CA GLN A 225 -28.60 -15.02 0.79
C GLN A 225 -29.03 -16.46 1.09
N LEU A 226 -28.27 -17.18 1.92
CA LEU A 226 -28.58 -18.55 2.32
C LEU A 226 -29.95 -18.64 3.00
N ARG A 227 -30.29 -17.69 3.87
CA ARG A 227 -31.61 -17.60 4.54
C ARG A 227 -32.78 -17.46 3.57
N GLN A 228 -32.54 -16.91 2.38
CA GLN A 228 -33.56 -16.70 1.36
C GLN A 228 -33.78 -17.94 0.48
N THR A 229 -32.96 -18.98 0.63
CA THR A 229 -33.10 -20.23 -0.12
C THR A 229 -34.27 -21.08 0.37
N THR A 230 -34.94 -21.76 -0.56
CA THR A 230 -36.04 -22.68 -0.22
C THR A 230 -35.46 -24.06 0.14
N PRO A 231 -35.89 -24.67 1.26
CA PRO A 231 -35.49 -26.03 1.60
C PRO A 231 -36.04 -27.03 0.58
N VAL A 232 -35.25 -28.07 0.28
CA VAL A 232 -35.71 -29.23 -0.49
C VAL A 232 -36.16 -30.30 0.50
N SER A 233 -37.41 -30.76 0.41
CA SER A 233 -37.97 -31.78 1.32
C SER A 233 -37.11 -33.05 1.29
N ASP A 234 -36.59 -33.45 2.46
CA ASP A 234 -35.77 -34.66 2.72
C ASP A 234 -34.57 -34.90 1.78
N GLY A 235 -34.10 -33.86 1.09
CA GLY A 235 -32.97 -33.92 0.16
C GLY A 235 -31.66 -33.32 0.70
N PRO A 236 -30.53 -33.51 -0.01
CA PRO A 236 -29.30 -32.76 0.24
C PRO A 236 -29.51 -31.26 -0.01
N ALA A 237 -28.51 -30.45 0.32
CA ALA A 237 -28.51 -29.02 -0.01
C ALA A 237 -28.79 -28.80 -1.51
N SER A 238 -29.65 -27.83 -1.82
CA SER A 238 -30.00 -27.49 -3.20
C SER A 238 -28.79 -26.95 -3.97
N ALA A 239 -28.84 -26.94 -5.31
CA ALA A 239 -27.75 -26.39 -6.13
C ALA A 239 -27.41 -24.94 -5.75
N ALA A 240 -28.42 -24.11 -5.48
CA ALA A 240 -28.23 -22.73 -5.04
C ALA A 240 -27.60 -22.65 -3.63
N GLN A 241 -27.97 -23.55 -2.72
CA GLN A 241 -27.34 -23.63 -1.39
C GLN A 241 -25.88 -24.08 -1.50
N MET A 242 -25.59 -25.07 -2.34
CA MET A 242 -24.23 -25.56 -2.58
C MET A 242 -23.34 -24.46 -3.15
N GLU A 243 -23.81 -23.69 -4.13
CA GLU A 243 -23.05 -22.57 -4.68
C GLU A 243 -22.69 -21.53 -3.61
N ILE A 244 -23.63 -21.20 -2.71
CA ILE A 244 -23.37 -20.28 -1.58
C ILE A 244 -22.34 -20.88 -0.62
N LEU A 245 -22.44 -22.18 -0.33
CA LEU A 245 -21.50 -22.88 0.55
C LEU A 245 -20.10 -22.99 -0.05
N ASP A 246 -19.98 -23.20 -1.36
CA ASP A 246 -18.70 -23.22 -2.08
C ASP A 246 -18.04 -21.84 -2.03
N ARG A 247 -18.79 -20.77 -2.31
CA ARG A 247 -18.32 -19.38 -2.15
C ARG A 247 -17.89 -19.08 -0.70
N PHE A 248 -18.62 -19.60 0.28
CA PHE A 248 -18.25 -19.47 1.69
C PHE A 248 -16.97 -20.26 2.03
N HIS A 249 -16.77 -21.41 1.40
CA HIS A 249 -15.57 -22.23 1.52
C HIS A 249 -14.35 -21.48 0.95
N ASP A 250 -14.46 -20.87 -0.23
CA ASP A 250 -13.38 -20.07 -0.83
C ASP A 250 -12.92 -18.96 0.12
N LEU A 251 -13.86 -18.19 0.68
CA LEU A 251 -13.55 -17.16 1.68
C LEU A 251 -12.90 -17.73 2.94
N THR A 252 -13.23 -18.97 3.32
CA THR A 252 -12.63 -19.67 4.45
C THR A 252 -11.22 -20.15 4.15
N GLU A 253 -10.93 -20.56 2.91
CA GLU A 253 -9.57 -20.86 2.47
C GLU A 253 -8.69 -19.59 2.49
N ILE A 254 -9.21 -18.46 1.99
CA ILE A 254 -8.51 -17.17 2.06
C ILE A 254 -8.30 -16.77 3.52
N THR A 255 -9.29 -16.98 4.39
CA THR A 255 -9.16 -16.76 5.84
C THR A 255 -7.95 -17.52 6.41
N ASN A 256 -7.85 -18.82 6.10
CA ASN A 256 -6.75 -19.66 6.55
C ASN A 256 -5.38 -19.15 6.07
N LYS A 257 -5.28 -18.81 4.79
CA LYS A 257 -4.04 -18.28 4.22
C LYS A 257 -3.66 -16.94 4.85
N ALA A 258 -4.62 -16.02 5.02
CA ALA A 258 -4.37 -14.73 5.63
C ALA A 258 -3.90 -14.86 7.10
N ASP A 259 -4.53 -15.76 7.88
CA ASP A 259 -4.16 -15.99 9.28
C ASP A 259 -2.73 -16.48 9.45
N THR A 260 -2.27 -17.36 8.54
CA THR A 260 -0.95 -17.99 8.66
C THR A 260 0.15 -17.31 7.85
N LYS A 261 -0.18 -16.55 6.79
CA LYS A 261 0.81 -16.00 5.85
C LYS A 261 0.99 -14.48 5.93
N ILE A 262 -0.01 -13.71 6.39
CA ILE A 262 0.13 -12.25 6.58
C ILE A 262 0.90 -11.98 7.88
N MET A 263 2.23 -12.10 7.80
CA MET A 263 3.21 -11.74 8.83
C MET A 263 4.61 -11.72 8.21
N VAL A 264 5.55 -11.05 8.86
CA VAL A 264 6.98 -11.09 8.50
C VAL A 264 7.74 -11.68 9.68
N PRO A 265 8.32 -12.88 9.56
CA PRO A 265 9.11 -13.47 10.62
C PRO A 265 10.39 -12.66 10.82
N LEU A 266 10.73 -12.35 12.08
CA LEU A 266 11.94 -11.61 12.43
C LEU A 266 13.10 -12.55 12.79
N TRP A 267 13.06 -13.78 12.30
CA TRP A 267 14.16 -14.73 12.52
C TRP A 267 15.44 -14.26 11.81
N GLY A 268 16.55 -14.28 12.55
CA GLY A 268 17.87 -13.84 12.05
C GLY A 268 18.05 -12.31 11.97
N TYR A 269 17.05 -11.52 12.37
CA TYR A 269 17.22 -10.08 12.55
C TYR A 269 18.02 -9.79 13.83
N THR A 270 18.86 -8.76 13.79
CA THR A 270 19.67 -8.35 14.93
C THR A 270 18.80 -7.57 15.90
N LEU A 271 18.25 -8.29 16.88
CA LEU A 271 17.35 -7.76 17.91
C LEU A 271 17.98 -7.94 19.30
N ARG A 272 19.23 -7.51 19.50
CA ARG A 272 20.02 -7.83 20.70
C ARG A 272 19.40 -7.29 21.99
N THR A 273 18.81 -6.12 21.95
CA THR A 273 18.19 -5.47 23.12
C THR A 273 16.77 -5.93 23.37
N LEU A 274 16.06 -6.46 22.37
CA LEU A 274 14.73 -7.06 22.52
C LEU A 274 14.77 -8.56 22.80
N THR A 275 15.78 -9.29 22.34
CA THR A 275 15.93 -10.75 22.55
C THR A 275 16.26 -11.14 23.99
N PHE A 276 16.85 -10.25 24.79
CA PHE A 276 16.93 -10.44 26.24
C PHE A 276 15.55 -10.34 26.94
N ALA A 277 14.56 -9.71 26.29
CA ALA A 277 13.19 -9.57 26.79
C ALA A 277 12.17 -10.50 26.10
N ALA A 278 12.50 -11.09 24.95
CA ALA A 278 11.63 -11.98 24.20
C ALA A 278 11.82 -13.44 24.67
N PRO A 279 10.78 -14.10 25.22
CA PRO A 279 10.87 -15.49 25.64
C PRO A 279 11.30 -16.39 24.47
N ARG A 280 12.25 -17.30 24.72
CA ARG A 280 12.61 -18.37 23.78
C ARG A 280 11.35 -19.14 23.40
N LEU A 281 11.13 -19.22 22.09
CA LEU A 281 9.97 -19.76 21.38
C LEU A 281 9.43 -21.10 21.93
N ARG A 282 8.16 -21.10 22.37
CA ARG A 282 7.31 -22.30 22.44
C ARG A 282 6.76 -22.61 21.04
N ASP A 283 7.59 -23.18 20.17
CA ASP A 283 7.13 -23.71 18.85
C ASP A 283 6.73 -25.19 18.92
N ASN A 284 6.59 -25.72 20.13
CA ASN A 284 6.14 -27.09 20.38
C ASN A 284 4.62 -27.04 20.66
N TRP A 285 3.84 -27.72 19.80
CA TRP A 285 2.39 -27.92 19.99
C TRP A 285 2.06 -29.06 20.97
N ASN A 286 3.04 -29.87 21.34
CA ASN A 286 2.89 -30.96 22.30
C ASN A 286 2.62 -30.40 23.71
N GLY A 287 1.35 -30.05 23.95
CA GLY A 287 0.89 -29.46 25.21
C GLY A 287 0.38 -28.02 25.10
N TYR A 288 0.21 -27.46 23.90
CA TYR A 288 -0.41 -26.15 23.74
C TYR A 288 -1.93 -26.23 23.95
N ASP A 289 -2.43 -25.57 25.00
CA ASP A 289 -3.82 -25.63 25.43
C ASP A 289 -4.70 -24.47 24.91
N GLY A 290 -4.12 -23.56 24.13
CA GLY A 290 -4.82 -22.40 23.55
C GLY A 290 -5.08 -21.25 24.52
N ARG A 291 -4.45 -21.20 25.70
CA ARG A 291 -4.67 -20.12 26.66
C ARG A 291 -3.90 -18.84 26.36
N GLU A 292 -2.70 -18.96 25.79
CA GLU A 292 -1.82 -17.83 25.45
C GLU A 292 -1.58 -17.82 23.95
N ALA A 293 -1.47 -16.65 23.34
CA ALA A 293 -1.19 -16.57 21.90
C ALA A 293 0.15 -17.21 21.52
N MET A 294 0.20 -17.84 20.34
CA MET A 294 1.48 -18.26 19.75
C MET A 294 2.38 -17.05 19.49
N THR A 295 3.68 -17.31 19.39
CA THR A 295 4.67 -16.28 19.04
C THR A 295 4.29 -15.52 17.77
N ALA A 296 4.55 -14.21 17.77
CA ALA A 296 4.46 -13.35 16.60
C ALA A 296 5.59 -13.61 15.58
N TYR A 297 6.66 -14.32 15.99
CA TYR A 297 7.87 -14.54 15.19
C TYR A 297 8.18 -16.04 15.04
N PRO A 298 7.37 -16.79 14.27
CA PRO A 298 7.56 -18.23 14.14
C PRO A 298 8.88 -18.57 13.43
N TYR A 299 9.53 -19.66 13.86
CA TYR A 299 10.71 -20.19 13.16
C TYR A 299 10.34 -20.92 11.86
N ASP A 300 9.19 -21.60 11.84
CA ASP A 300 8.71 -22.35 10.68
C ASP A 300 7.24 -22.01 10.35
N MET A 301 7.07 -21.23 9.29
CA MET A 301 5.77 -20.82 8.76
C MET A 301 4.93 -21.98 8.23
N ARG A 302 5.57 -23.05 7.72
CA ARG A 302 4.88 -24.25 7.22
C ARG A 302 4.34 -25.06 8.39
N LEU A 303 5.16 -25.27 9.42
CA LEU A 303 4.74 -25.94 10.64
C LEU A 303 3.59 -25.17 11.32
N ARG A 304 3.72 -23.85 11.44
CA ARG A 304 2.66 -22.97 11.95
C ARG A 304 1.35 -23.13 11.18
N SER A 305 1.41 -23.14 9.85
CA SER A 305 0.22 -23.33 9.01
C SER A 305 -0.42 -24.71 9.20
N ARG A 306 0.39 -25.76 9.31
CA ARG A 306 -0.08 -27.14 9.56
C ARG A 306 -0.79 -27.24 10.91
N ILE A 307 -0.18 -26.68 11.95
CA ILE A 307 -0.71 -26.64 13.31
C ILE A 307 -2.05 -25.90 13.33
N TYR A 308 -2.10 -24.71 12.74
CA TYR A 308 -3.32 -23.92 12.66
C TYR A 308 -4.46 -24.67 11.97
N GLY A 309 -4.18 -25.34 10.85
CA GLY A 309 -5.16 -26.17 10.16
C GLY A 309 -5.67 -27.35 11.00
N ILE A 310 -4.82 -27.97 11.81
CA ILE A 310 -5.25 -29.01 12.77
C ILE A 310 -6.17 -28.41 13.83
N ARG A 311 -5.83 -27.23 14.38
CA ARG A 311 -6.62 -26.57 15.41
C ARG A 311 -8.00 -26.14 14.89
N CYS A 312 -8.07 -25.54 13.71
CA CYS A 312 -9.34 -25.17 13.08
C CYS A 312 -10.26 -26.39 12.88
N ARG A 313 -9.70 -27.53 12.43
CA ARG A 313 -10.46 -28.78 12.29
C ARG A 313 -10.92 -29.33 13.63
N TYR A 314 -10.07 -29.28 14.65
CA TYR A 314 -10.41 -29.74 16.01
C TYR A 314 -11.57 -28.94 16.58
N LEU A 315 -11.48 -27.61 16.57
CA LEU A 315 -12.53 -26.71 17.08
C LEU A 315 -13.84 -26.88 16.31
N SER A 316 -13.77 -26.90 14.97
CA SER A 316 -14.96 -27.12 14.13
C SER A 316 -15.67 -28.44 14.45
N ARG A 317 -14.92 -29.54 14.60
CA ARG A 317 -15.48 -30.85 14.97
C ARG A 317 -16.03 -30.87 16.39
N SER A 318 -15.34 -30.22 17.33
CA SER A 318 -15.80 -30.11 18.72
C SER A 318 -17.13 -29.36 18.81
N ALA A 319 -17.26 -28.23 18.10
CA ALA A 319 -18.50 -27.47 18.03
C ALA A 319 -19.66 -28.26 17.40
N GLN A 320 -19.39 -29.05 16.35
CA GLN A 320 -20.39 -29.94 15.75
C GLN A 320 -20.87 -31.00 16.75
N VAL A 321 -19.96 -31.65 17.48
CA VAL A 321 -20.30 -32.66 18.49
C VAL A 321 -21.08 -32.04 19.64
N GLN A 322 -20.66 -30.89 20.16
CA GLN A 322 -21.37 -30.17 21.22
C GLN A 322 -22.80 -29.84 20.80
N ARG A 323 -22.99 -29.31 19.59
CA ARG A 323 -24.32 -28.99 19.05
C ARG A 323 -25.20 -30.23 18.90
N ALA A 324 -24.63 -31.35 18.43
CA ALA A 324 -25.36 -32.62 18.35
C ALA A 324 -25.79 -33.10 19.74
N MET A 325 -24.92 -33.02 20.74
CA MET A 325 -25.24 -33.37 22.13
C MET A 325 -26.31 -32.44 22.73
N GLU A 326 -26.25 -31.15 22.45
CA GLU A 326 -27.27 -30.17 22.89
C GLU A 326 -28.64 -30.46 22.28
N ASN A 327 -28.70 -30.78 20.99
CA ASN A 327 -29.95 -31.14 20.33
C ASN A 327 -30.56 -32.41 20.95
N ILE A 328 -29.74 -33.43 21.24
CA ILE A 328 -30.18 -34.65 21.94
C ILE A 328 -30.70 -34.31 23.35
N ARG A 329 -29.97 -33.49 24.11
CA ARG A 329 -30.37 -33.10 25.48
C ARG A 329 -31.67 -32.30 25.52
N LEU A 330 -31.91 -31.44 24.54
CA LEU A 330 -33.09 -30.59 24.46
C LEU A 330 -34.27 -31.24 23.71
N GLY A 331 -34.12 -32.49 23.26
CA GLY A 331 -35.15 -33.18 22.46
C GLY A 331 -35.49 -32.47 21.16
N ARG A 332 -34.56 -31.69 20.59
CA ARG A 332 -34.77 -30.97 19.33
C ARG A 332 -34.57 -31.92 18.17
N GLU A 333 -35.51 -31.91 17.23
CA GLU A 333 -35.33 -32.62 15.96
C GLU A 333 -34.08 -32.10 15.23
N VAL A 334 -33.34 -33.05 14.64
CA VAL A 334 -32.19 -32.70 13.79
C VAL A 334 -32.77 -32.02 12.54
N PRO A 335 -32.40 -30.75 12.27
CA PRO A 335 -32.88 -30.07 11.07
C PRO A 335 -32.51 -30.87 9.82
N ALA A 336 -33.36 -30.82 8.79
CA ALA A 336 -33.03 -31.40 7.49
C ALA A 336 -31.68 -30.87 6.99
N LEU A 337 -30.93 -31.68 6.25
CA LEU A 337 -29.63 -31.30 5.68
C LEU A 337 -29.72 -30.09 4.74
N SER A 338 -30.89 -29.86 4.15
CA SER A 338 -31.23 -28.73 3.28
C SER A 338 -31.83 -27.52 4.03
N ASP A 339 -32.01 -27.59 5.36
CA ASP A 339 -32.58 -26.48 6.14
C ASP A 339 -31.63 -25.27 6.12
N PRO A 340 -32.04 -24.12 5.54
CA PRO A 340 -31.22 -22.92 5.51
C PRO A 340 -30.73 -22.47 6.88
N ARG A 341 -31.55 -22.64 7.93
CA ARG A 341 -31.18 -22.24 9.31
C ARG A 341 -30.13 -23.18 9.89
N GLY A 342 -30.25 -24.48 9.64
CA GLY A 342 -29.24 -25.49 9.99
C GLY A 342 -27.87 -25.20 9.36
N LEU A 343 -27.87 -24.92 8.05
CA LEU A 343 -26.67 -24.58 7.28
C LEU A 343 -26.05 -23.27 7.76
N GLU A 344 -26.83 -22.20 7.89
CA GLU A 344 -26.36 -20.90 8.38
C GLU A 344 -25.72 -21.04 9.77
N ALA A 345 -26.36 -21.75 10.68
CA ALA A 345 -25.83 -21.95 12.02
C ALA A 345 -24.53 -22.76 12.03
N THR A 346 -24.33 -23.65 11.04
CA THR A 346 -23.06 -24.37 10.85
C THR A 346 -21.96 -23.42 10.37
N CYS A 347 -22.25 -22.56 9.40
CA CYS A 347 -21.32 -21.53 8.93
C CYS A 347 -20.96 -20.52 10.04
N ARG A 348 -21.93 -20.07 10.84
CA ARG A 348 -21.68 -19.19 11.99
C ARG A 348 -20.84 -19.86 13.07
N ALA A 349 -21.06 -21.15 13.34
CA ALA A 349 -20.18 -21.91 14.22
C ALA A 349 -18.75 -21.94 13.69
N GLN A 350 -18.56 -22.27 12.41
CA GLN A 350 -17.24 -22.26 11.78
C GLN A 350 -16.54 -20.89 11.88
N MET A 351 -17.26 -19.79 11.66
CA MET A 351 -16.70 -18.44 11.82
C MET A 351 -16.18 -18.19 13.23
N ARG A 352 -16.96 -18.56 14.26
CA ARG A 352 -16.54 -18.42 15.67
C ARG A 352 -15.33 -19.29 16.00
N GLU A 353 -15.31 -20.54 15.54
CA GLU A 353 -14.19 -21.45 15.79
C GLU A 353 -12.90 -20.98 15.12
N TYR A 354 -13.00 -20.41 13.93
CA TYR A 354 -11.85 -19.83 13.23
C TYR A 354 -11.38 -18.53 13.89
N GLU A 355 -12.29 -17.72 14.41
CA GLU A 355 -11.93 -16.54 15.19
C GLU A 355 -11.20 -16.92 16.49
N GLN A 356 -11.67 -17.96 17.18
CA GLN A 356 -11.00 -18.53 18.34
C GLN A 356 -9.60 -19.04 17.98
N ALA A 357 -9.47 -19.86 16.93
CA ALA A 357 -8.18 -20.34 16.45
C ALA A 357 -7.22 -19.20 16.08
N ARG A 358 -7.74 -18.14 15.45
CA ARG A 358 -6.97 -16.94 15.10
C ARG A 358 -6.46 -16.21 16.34
N ARG A 359 -7.30 -16.02 17.37
CA ARG A 359 -6.88 -15.40 18.62
C ARG A 359 -5.79 -16.22 19.31
N GLU A 360 -5.90 -17.54 19.29
CA GLU A 360 -4.84 -18.44 19.76
C GLU A 360 -3.57 -18.31 18.91
N LEU A 361 -3.69 -18.11 17.60
CA LEU A 361 -2.53 -18.00 16.70
C LEU A 361 -1.82 -16.64 16.80
N ARG A 362 -2.58 -15.54 16.79
CA ARG A 362 -2.09 -14.16 16.56
C ARG A 362 -2.23 -13.26 17.77
N GLY A 363 -2.99 -13.67 18.79
CA GLY A 363 -3.34 -12.83 19.93
C GLY A 363 -4.50 -11.88 19.63
N ALA A 364 -4.64 -10.88 20.50
CA ALA A 364 -5.63 -9.82 20.33
C ALA A 364 -5.30 -8.97 19.09
N VAL A 365 -6.35 -8.47 18.43
CA VAL A 365 -6.19 -7.52 17.33
C VAL A 365 -5.57 -6.24 17.91
N PRO A 366 -4.39 -5.79 17.43
CA PRO A 366 -3.78 -4.56 17.93
C PRO A 366 -4.70 -3.37 17.65
N GLU A 367 -4.79 -2.43 18.59
CA GLU A 367 -5.40 -1.13 18.31
C GLU A 367 -4.58 -0.43 17.23
N ALA A 368 -5.25 -0.12 16.11
CA ALA A 368 -4.66 0.64 15.02
C ALA A 368 -4.73 2.14 15.36
N GLY A 369 -3.59 2.81 15.39
CA GLY A 369 -3.52 4.28 15.44
C GLY A 369 -3.86 4.90 14.09
N ASP A 370 -3.39 6.12 13.81
CA ASP A 370 -3.51 6.69 12.46
C ASP A 370 -2.75 5.85 11.41
N VAL A 371 -3.17 5.91 10.15
CA VAL A 371 -2.41 5.23 9.08
C VAL A 371 -1.04 5.90 8.88
N PRO A 372 0.02 5.15 8.53
CA PRO A 372 1.40 5.67 8.57
C PRO A 372 1.67 6.86 7.65
N TRP A 373 0.98 6.96 6.51
CA TRP A 373 1.11 8.13 5.64
C TRP A 373 0.42 9.37 6.21
N ILE A 374 -0.66 9.21 6.98
CA ILE A 374 -1.32 10.30 7.72
C ILE A 374 -0.41 10.77 8.85
N VAL A 375 0.22 9.85 9.60
CA VAL A 375 1.24 10.18 10.61
C VAL A 375 2.37 10.99 9.97
N GLY A 376 2.83 10.59 8.78
CA GLY A 376 3.84 11.34 8.02
C GLY A 376 3.40 12.76 7.67
N VAL A 377 2.18 12.93 7.13
CA VAL A 377 1.62 14.27 6.83
C VAL A 377 1.53 15.12 8.10
N LYS A 378 0.97 14.57 9.19
CA LYS A 378 0.88 15.26 10.49
C LYS A 378 2.26 15.66 11.01
N GLY A 379 3.24 14.75 10.93
CA GLY A 379 4.62 14.99 11.36
C GLY A 379 5.28 16.13 10.60
N ILE A 380 5.16 16.17 9.27
CA ILE A 380 5.70 17.26 8.45
C ILE A 380 5.02 18.59 8.77
N MET A 381 3.71 18.58 9.00
CA MET A 381 2.95 19.78 9.37
C MET A 381 3.33 20.33 10.75
N GLN A 382 3.69 19.46 11.70
CA GLN A 382 4.09 19.82 13.07
C GLN A 382 5.57 20.23 13.18
N THR A 383 6.46 19.62 12.40
CA THR A 383 7.93 19.80 12.52
C THR A 383 8.42 21.12 11.93
N ALA A 384 7.64 21.78 11.06
CA ALA A 384 8.05 23.03 10.44
C ALA A 384 7.90 24.23 11.42
N THR A 385 8.79 24.29 12.41
CA THR A 385 8.89 25.29 13.49
C THR A 385 9.02 26.73 13.02
N HIS A 386 9.54 26.96 11.81
CA HIS A 386 9.69 28.31 11.25
C HIS A 386 8.60 28.69 10.23
N ARG A 387 7.92 27.72 9.60
CA ARG A 387 6.81 27.91 8.64
C ARG A 387 5.93 26.65 8.56
N PRO A 388 4.94 26.46 9.44
CA PRO A 388 4.11 25.26 9.40
C PRO A 388 3.39 25.19 8.05
N PHE A 389 3.54 24.06 7.33
CA PHE A 389 2.69 23.78 6.18
C PHE A 389 1.25 23.73 6.69
N ARG A 390 0.41 24.66 6.22
CA ARG A 390 -0.99 24.75 6.68
C ARG A 390 -1.94 23.97 5.77
N ILE A 391 -1.48 23.68 4.56
CA ILE A 391 -2.29 23.12 3.48
C ILE A 391 -1.39 22.15 2.71
N TRP A 392 -1.96 21.05 2.25
CA TRP A 392 -1.30 20.07 1.41
C TRP A 392 -2.19 19.70 0.21
N GLY A 393 -1.59 19.24 -0.87
CA GLY A 393 -2.30 18.75 -2.05
C GLY A 393 -1.66 19.19 -3.36
N PHE A 394 -2.47 19.37 -4.38
CA PHE A 394 -1.99 19.58 -5.76
C PHE A 394 -2.17 21.02 -6.23
N VAL A 395 -1.25 21.48 -7.07
CA VAL A 395 -1.49 22.59 -7.99
C VAL A 395 -2.01 22.01 -9.29
N GLY A 396 -3.03 22.62 -9.89
CA GLY A 396 -3.63 22.21 -11.14
C GLY A 396 -3.65 23.34 -12.17
N TYR A 397 -3.48 23.01 -13.45
CA TYR A 397 -3.58 23.97 -14.55
C TYR A 397 -4.78 23.67 -15.44
N ARG A 398 -5.59 24.68 -15.74
CA ARG A 398 -6.51 24.65 -16.87
C ARG A 398 -5.68 24.89 -18.13
N VAL A 399 -5.59 23.89 -19.00
CA VAL A 399 -4.90 24.02 -20.30
C VAL A 399 -5.85 23.84 -21.47
N SER A 400 -7.14 23.57 -21.21
CA SER A 400 -8.17 23.59 -22.24
C SER A 400 -9.13 24.76 -22.06
N TYR A 401 -9.32 25.50 -23.15
CA TYR A 401 -10.09 26.74 -23.25
C TYR A 401 -11.26 26.59 -24.23
N GLU A 402 -11.43 25.42 -24.85
CA GLU A 402 -12.62 25.10 -25.67
C GLU A 402 -13.93 25.09 -24.86
N HIS A 403 -13.84 24.76 -23.57
CA HIS A 403 -14.98 24.72 -22.67
C HIS A 403 -15.36 26.11 -22.19
N SER A 404 -16.66 26.39 -22.14
CA SER A 404 -17.22 27.60 -21.53
C SER A 404 -16.85 27.72 -20.05
N ASP A 405 -16.96 28.93 -19.48
CA ASP A 405 -16.69 29.13 -18.07
C ASP A 405 -17.74 28.45 -17.17
N GLU A 406 -18.97 28.26 -17.67
CA GLU A 406 -20.01 27.45 -17.03
C GLU A 406 -19.61 25.97 -16.98
N GLU A 407 -19.13 25.40 -18.10
CA GLU A 407 -18.64 24.03 -18.17
C GLU A 407 -17.41 23.83 -17.29
N TRP A 408 -16.50 24.81 -17.27
CA TRP A 408 -15.34 24.79 -16.37
C TRP A 408 -15.77 24.78 -14.90
N LYS A 409 -16.75 25.61 -14.51
CA LYS A 409 -17.29 25.62 -13.16
C LYS A 409 -17.99 24.31 -12.80
N ALA A 410 -18.73 23.72 -13.75
CA ALA A 410 -19.37 22.41 -13.58
C ALA A 410 -18.33 21.30 -13.40
N PHE A 411 -17.27 21.31 -14.20
CA PHE A 411 -16.12 20.42 -14.04
C PHE A 411 -15.50 20.57 -12.65
N LEU A 412 -15.18 21.80 -12.20
CA LEU A 412 -14.58 22.04 -10.90
C LEU A 412 -15.44 21.53 -9.75
N GLY A 413 -16.77 21.69 -9.85
CA GLY A 413 -17.72 21.14 -8.89
C GLY A 413 -17.63 19.61 -8.80
N LYS A 414 -17.84 18.92 -9.94
CA LYS A 414 -17.80 17.46 -10.01
C LYS A 414 -16.43 16.88 -9.62
N PHE A 415 -15.35 17.50 -10.09
CA PHE A 415 -13.98 17.13 -9.75
C PHE A 415 -13.75 17.23 -8.25
N LYS A 416 -14.16 18.35 -7.63
CA LYS A 416 -14.01 18.55 -6.18
C LYS A 416 -14.78 17.49 -5.40
N ASP A 417 -16.01 17.19 -5.79
CA ASP A 417 -16.84 16.18 -5.11
C ASP A 417 -16.19 14.79 -5.20
N ASP A 418 -15.68 14.41 -6.38
CA ASP A 418 -14.97 13.15 -6.61
C ASP A 418 -13.67 13.06 -5.79
N VAL A 419 -12.77 14.03 -5.92
CA VAL A 419 -11.47 13.98 -5.23
C VAL A 419 -11.56 14.27 -3.74
N THR A 420 -12.69 14.73 -3.21
CA THR A 420 -12.90 14.87 -1.76
C THR A 420 -13.66 13.69 -1.16
N ALA A 421 -14.09 12.72 -1.96
CA ALA A 421 -14.77 11.50 -1.51
C ALA A 421 -13.81 10.42 -0.95
N TRP A 422 -12.62 10.80 -0.50
CA TRP A 422 -11.65 9.90 0.14
C TRP A 422 -11.72 9.94 1.67
N GLY A 423 -11.05 9.00 2.33
CA GLY A 423 -10.86 8.98 3.79
C GLY A 423 -11.81 8.06 4.55
N GLU A 424 -12.80 7.47 3.88
CA GLU A 424 -13.60 6.40 4.47
C GLU A 424 -12.72 5.17 4.76
N GLY A 425 -12.70 4.75 6.03
CA GLY A 425 -11.86 3.64 6.49
C GLY A 425 -10.37 3.97 6.58
N VAL A 426 -10.01 5.26 6.60
CA VAL A 426 -8.62 5.71 6.76
C VAL A 426 -8.48 6.39 8.12
N ASP A 427 -7.88 5.68 9.08
CA ASP A 427 -7.66 6.19 10.43
C ASP A 427 -6.83 7.49 10.40
N GLY A 428 -7.34 8.54 11.06
CA GLY A 428 -6.71 9.86 11.11
C GLY A 428 -6.98 10.78 9.90
N ALA A 429 -7.70 10.31 8.87
CA ALA A 429 -8.00 11.13 7.70
C ALA A 429 -8.80 12.41 8.03
N GLY A 430 -9.70 12.32 9.02
CA GLY A 430 -10.50 13.46 9.47
C GLY A 430 -9.67 14.67 9.92
N ASP A 431 -8.47 14.43 10.46
CA ASP A 431 -7.61 15.50 10.97
C ASP A 431 -6.86 16.24 9.88
N VAL A 432 -6.57 15.59 8.75
CA VAL A 432 -5.78 16.18 7.66
C VAL A 432 -6.61 16.57 6.45
N LYS A 433 -7.76 15.93 6.23
CA LYS A 433 -8.65 16.17 5.09
C LYS A 433 -9.11 17.63 4.95
N PRO A 434 -9.41 18.39 6.02
CA PRO A 434 -9.75 19.82 5.89
C PRO A 434 -8.63 20.69 5.31
N MET A 435 -7.38 20.23 5.42
CA MET A 435 -6.18 20.92 4.93
C MET A 435 -5.75 20.46 3.54
N CYS A 436 -6.44 19.45 2.99
CA CYS A 436 -6.25 18.94 1.64
C CYS A 436 -6.90 19.90 0.62
N LYS A 437 -6.12 20.46 -0.30
CA LYS A 437 -6.63 21.39 -1.33
C LYS A 437 -6.01 21.14 -2.70
N VAL A 438 -6.82 21.42 -3.73
CA VAL A 438 -6.35 21.58 -5.11
C VAL A 438 -6.42 23.07 -5.46
N ARG A 439 -5.30 23.67 -5.85
CA ARG A 439 -5.21 25.07 -6.29
C ARG A 439 -5.15 25.10 -7.82
N TRP A 440 -6.19 25.63 -8.45
CA TRP A 440 -6.26 25.74 -9.91
C TRP A 440 -5.70 27.08 -10.40
N ILE A 441 -4.95 27.03 -11.50
CA ILE A 441 -4.38 28.17 -12.24
C ILE A 441 -4.94 28.14 -13.66
N ASP A 442 -5.44 29.26 -14.17
CA ASP A 442 -5.86 29.37 -15.58
C ASP A 442 -4.63 29.61 -16.46
N GLY A 443 -4.29 28.66 -17.32
CA GLY A 443 -3.12 28.77 -18.19
C GLY A 443 -3.13 29.98 -19.11
N ARG A 444 -4.32 30.52 -19.46
CA ARG A 444 -4.46 31.72 -20.30
C ARG A 444 -3.82 32.94 -19.66
N GLU A 445 -3.98 33.10 -18.35
CA GLU A 445 -3.45 34.23 -17.59
C GLU A 445 -1.92 34.24 -17.56
N HIS A 446 -1.31 33.08 -17.83
CA HIS A 446 0.14 32.86 -17.80
C HIS A 446 0.73 32.60 -19.19
N GLY A 447 -0.03 32.85 -20.27
CA GLY A 447 0.45 32.71 -21.65
C GLY A 447 0.69 31.26 -22.09
N ILE A 448 0.05 30.28 -21.45
CA ILE A 448 0.14 28.87 -21.82
C ILE A 448 -0.83 28.59 -22.99
N PRO A 449 -0.36 28.09 -24.14
CA PRO A 449 -1.23 27.76 -25.28
C PRO A 449 -2.24 26.62 -24.99
N GLU A 450 -3.32 26.56 -25.77
CA GLU A 450 -4.33 25.48 -25.70
C GLU A 450 -3.64 24.10 -25.82
N GLY A 451 -3.89 23.22 -24.85
CA GLY A 451 -3.39 21.86 -24.82
C GLY A 451 -1.88 21.71 -24.58
N ASP A 452 -1.14 22.80 -24.33
CA ASP A 452 0.32 22.75 -24.16
C ASP A 452 0.72 22.37 -22.73
N VAL A 453 0.79 21.05 -22.49
CA VAL A 453 1.23 20.47 -21.22
C VAL A 453 2.71 20.76 -20.92
N GLU A 454 3.57 20.92 -21.94
CA GLU A 454 5.00 21.19 -21.73
C GLU A 454 5.23 22.65 -21.29
N ALA A 455 4.44 23.61 -21.79
CA ALA A 455 4.42 24.97 -21.26
C ALA A 455 3.95 24.99 -19.79
N ALA A 456 2.93 24.21 -19.42
CA ALA A 456 2.50 24.09 -18.03
C ALA A 456 3.59 23.48 -17.13
N LYS A 457 4.35 22.47 -17.60
CA LYS A 457 5.50 21.90 -16.88
C LYS A 457 6.56 22.96 -16.57
N ARG A 458 6.94 23.76 -17.57
CA ARG A 458 7.92 24.85 -17.42
C ARG A 458 7.45 25.89 -16.42
N HIS A 459 6.21 26.36 -16.55
CA HIS A 459 5.65 27.34 -15.62
C HIS A 459 5.55 26.80 -14.19
N TYR A 460 5.17 25.53 -14.02
CA TYR A 460 5.10 24.91 -12.69
C TYR A 460 6.46 24.84 -12.00
N GLU A 461 7.53 24.59 -12.75
CA GLU A 461 8.89 24.54 -12.17
C GLU A 461 9.27 25.88 -11.51
N GLU A 462 8.92 27.00 -12.15
CA GLU A 462 9.12 28.34 -11.60
C GLU A 462 8.12 28.65 -10.47
N TYR A 463 6.83 28.35 -10.69
CA TYR A 463 5.76 28.62 -9.73
C TYR A 463 5.93 27.86 -8.41
N SER A 464 6.41 26.62 -8.44
CA SER A 464 6.67 25.80 -7.26
C SER A 464 7.73 26.39 -6.33
N LYS A 465 8.65 27.19 -6.89
CA LYS A 465 9.70 27.92 -6.17
C LYS A 465 9.24 29.31 -5.68
N SER A 466 8.02 29.73 -6.06
CA SER A 466 7.51 31.07 -5.75
C SER A 466 6.96 31.20 -4.32
N PRO A 467 6.89 32.44 -3.77
CA PRO A 467 6.25 32.69 -2.48
C PRO A 467 4.79 32.24 -2.39
N ALA A 468 4.07 32.10 -3.51
CA ALA A 468 2.68 31.64 -3.52
C ALA A 468 2.54 30.17 -3.08
N CYS A 469 3.60 29.38 -3.23
CA CYS A 469 3.68 28.01 -2.76
C CYS A 469 4.23 27.89 -1.33
N GLU A 470 4.62 29.00 -0.68
CA GLU A 470 5.06 28.98 0.71
C GLU A 470 3.94 28.47 1.63
N GLY A 471 4.25 27.44 2.42
CA GLY A 471 3.28 26.81 3.32
C GLY A 471 2.25 25.90 2.63
N PHE A 472 2.39 25.65 1.33
CA PHE A 472 1.62 24.64 0.58
C PHE A 472 2.51 23.43 0.30
N MET A 473 2.21 22.31 0.95
CA MET A 473 2.94 21.06 0.74
C MET A 473 2.47 20.40 -0.56
N THR A 474 3.39 20.26 -1.52
CA THR A 474 3.19 19.50 -2.77
C THR A 474 3.97 18.18 -2.74
N LEU A 475 3.69 17.27 -3.68
CA LEU A 475 4.47 16.03 -3.80
C LEU A 475 5.93 16.31 -4.14
N SER A 476 6.82 15.57 -3.48
CA SER A 476 8.24 15.50 -3.78
C SER A 476 8.45 15.08 -5.24
N GLY A 477 9.24 15.85 -5.99
CA GLY A 477 9.48 15.61 -7.42
C GLY A 477 8.59 16.42 -8.37
N GLY A 478 7.84 17.39 -7.87
CA GLY A 478 7.21 18.42 -8.71
C GLY A 478 5.98 17.94 -9.49
N VAL A 479 5.22 17.00 -8.96
CA VAL A 479 4.02 16.48 -9.64
C VAL A 479 2.84 17.43 -9.47
N PHE A 480 2.15 17.73 -10.57
CA PHE A 480 1.01 18.66 -10.62
C PHE A 480 -0.13 18.11 -11.50
N LEU A 481 -1.31 18.72 -11.41
CA LEU A 481 -2.50 18.34 -12.17
C LEU A 481 -2.64 19.18 -13.43
N VAL A 482 -3.22 18.59 -14.46
CA VAL A 482 -3.55 19.25 -15.72
C VAL A 482 -4.98 18.88 -16.10
N ALA A 483 -5.82 19.90 -16.25
CA ALA A 483 -7.14 19.77 -16.86
C ALA A 483 -7.01 20.02 -18.36
N ASP A 484 -6.63 18.94 -19.08
CA ASP A 484 -6.74 18.88 -20.53
C ASP A 484 -8.18 18.61 -20.95
N LYS A 485 -8.46 18.74 -22.25
CA LYS A 485 -9.80 18.51 -22.81
C LYS A 485 -10.39 17.17 -22.37
N ALA A 486 -9.59 16.10 -22.48
CA ALA A 486 -10.02 14.76 -22.09
C ALA A 486 -10.37 14.63 -20.60
N SER A 487 -9.64 15.31 -19.72
CA SER A 487 -9.94 15.33 -18.28
C SER A 487 -11.26 16.03 -18.01
N ILE A 488 -11.48 17.22 -18.60
CA ILE A 488 -12.72 17.99 -18.43
C ILE A 488 -13.92 17.19 -18.96
N ASP A 489 -13.81 16.68 -20.18
CA ASP A 489 -14.83 15.85 -20.81
C ASP A 489 -15.18 14.62 -19.97
N SER A 490 -14.19 13.99 -19.32
CA SER A 490 -14.44 12.79 -18.50
C SER A 490 -15.38 13.05 -17.31
N TYR A 491 -15.46 14.28 -16.81
CA TYR A 491 -16.39 14.69 -15.73
C TYR A 491 -17.70 15.26 -16.26
N LEU A 492 -17.66 15.96 -17.40
CA LEU A 492 -18.87 16.51 -18.00
C LEU A 492 -19.73 15.41 -18.63
N HIS A 493 -19.08 14.46 -19.30
CA HIS A 493 -19.67 13.38 -20.07
C HIS A 493 -19.14 12.01 -19.58
N PRO A 494 -19.48 11.60 -18.33
CA PRO A 494 -18.96 10.36 -17.77
C PRO A 494 -19.46 9.15 -18.57
N VAL A 495 -18.54 8.22 -18.84
CA VAL A 495 -18.89 6.93 -19.45
C VAL A 495 -19.61 6.10 -18.40
N LYS A 496 -20.75 5.52 -18.76
CA LYS A 496 -21.51 4.66 -17.86
C LYS A 496 -20.86 3.28 -17.76
N ASP A 497 -20.94 2.67 -16.57
CA ASP A 497 -20.39 1.34 -16.27
C ASP A 497 -21.11 0.19 -17.02
N ASP A 498 -22.21 0.47 -17.72
CA ASP A 498 -22.99 -0.48 -18.54
C ASP A 498 -22.61 -0.45 -20.03
N ALA A 499 -21.60 0.34 -20.43
CA ALA A 499 -21.20 0.47 -21.81
C ALA A 499 -20.55 -0.82 -22.35
N GLU A 500 -20.96 -1.28 -23.53
CA GLU A 500 -20.25 -2.33 -24.27
C GLU A 500 -18.94 -1.78 -24.87
N PRO A 501 -17.83 -2.54 -24.83
CA PRO A 501 -17.66 -3.86 -24.20
C PRO A 501 -17.56 -3.78 -22.67
N ILE A 502 -18.08 -4.82 -21.99
CA ILE A 502 -18.20 -4.92 -20.52
C ILE A 502 -16.83 -4.72 -19.86
N ILE A 503 -16.59 -3.51 -19.35
CA ILE A 503 -15.44 -3.20 -18.50
C ILE A 503 -15.90 -3.40 -17.05
N PRO A 504 -15.07 -4.01 -16.18
CA PRO A 504 -15.42 -4.19 -14.78
C PRO A 504 -15.85 -2.88 -14.12
N ARG A 505 -16.98 -2.92 -13.40
CA ARG A 505 -17.57 -1.77 -12.72
C ARG A 505 -16.53 -0.98 -11.93
N GLY A 506 -16.63 0.35 -11.99
CA GLY A 506 -15.75 1.28 -11.28
C GLY A 506 -14.43 1.60 -11.99
N ASP A 507 -14.09 0.97 -13.11
CA ASP A 507 -12.84 1.27 -13.84
C ASP A 507 -13.03 2.37 -14.92
N LEU A 508 -14.27 2.75 -15.23
CA LEU A 508 -14.62 3.76 -16.23
C LEU A 508 -14.82 5.18 -15.69
N GLY A 509 -14.47 5.42 -14.43
CA GLY A 509 -14.64 6.71 -13.77
C GLY A 509 -13.93 7.90 -14.47
N SER A 510 -14.28 9.09 -14.01
CA SER A 510 -13.65 10.35 -14.44
C SER A 510 -12.19 10.42 -13.98
N PHE A 511 -11.35 11.12 -14.75
CA PHE A 511 -9.91 11.16 -14.54
C PHE A 511 -9.33 12.55 -14.73
N VAL A 512 -8.11 12.73 -14.25
CA VAL A 512 -7.29 13.93 -14.43
C VAL A 512 -5.88 13.55 -14.87
N LEU A 513 -5.22 14.42 -15.63
CA LEU A 513 -3.84 14.22 -16.05
C LEU A 513 -2.88 14.70 -14.96
N LEU A 514 -1.90 13.88 -14.60
CA LEU A 514 -0.74 14.27 -13.81
C LEU A 514 0.43 14.59 -14.74
N GLY A 515 1.11 15.70 -14.47
CA GLY A 515 2.35 16.10 -15.11
C GLY A 515 3.51 16.12 -14.12
N LYS A 516 4.70 15.79 -14.59
CA LYS A 516 5.98 16.05 -13.92
C LYS A 516 6.88 16.89 -14.84
N PRO A 517 7.54 17.95 -14.35
CA PRO A 517 8.67 18.58 -15.02
C PRO A 517 9.74 17.53 -15.34
N ASP A 518 10.42 17.68 -16.48
CA ASP A 518 11.45 16.72 -16.86
C ASP A 518 12.66 16.81 -15.92
N ASP A 519 13.29 15.67 -15.63
CA ASP A 519 14.64 15.65 -15.02
C ASP A 519 15.68 15.95 -16.12
N GLU A 520 16.84 16.53 -15.77
CA GLU A 520 17.88 17.08 -16.66
C GLU A 520 18.51 16.11 -17.69
N ASP A 521 18.17 14.82 -17.69
CA ASP A 521 18.76 13.78 -18.55
C ASP A 521 18.18 13.74 -19.99
N ARG A 522 17.87 14.89 -20.58
CA ARG A 522 17.11 15.04 -21.84
C ARG A 522 18.00 15.36 -23.05
N GLU A 523 19.15 14.71 -23.21
CA GLU A 523 19.83 14.68 -24.52
C GLU A 523 19.12 13.65 -25.43
N ASP A 524 18.71 14.10 -26.61
CA ASP A 524 18.09 13.37 -27.73
C ASP A 524 16.62 12.89 -27.58
N ARG A 525 15.68 13.81 -27.89
CA ARG A 525 14.34 13.43 -28.39
C ARG A 525 14.16 13.85 -29.84
N ASP A 526 14.09 12.86 -30.73
CA ASP A 526 13.48 13.02 -32.05
C ASP A 526 11.95 12.98 -31.90
N PRO A 527 11.20 14.04 -32.29
CA PRO A 527 9.74 14.05 -32.23
C PRO A 527 9.05 12.95 -33.07
N SER A 528 9.78 12.27 -33.96
CA SER A 528 9.26 11.17 -34.80
C SER A 528 8.98 9.87 -34.03
N THR A 529 9.55 9.65 -32.83
CA THR A 529 9.38 8.40 -32.05
C THR A 529 8.16 8.37 -31.13
N ARG A 530 7.23 9.32 -31.28
CA ARG A 530 5.98 9.42 -30.49
C ARG A 530 4.98 8.26 -30.71
N GLU A 531 5.29 7.28 -31.53
CA GLU A 531 4.49 6.07 -31.65
C GLU A 531 4.69 5.17 -30.41
N ARG A 532 3.70 5.20 -29.50
CA ARG A 532 3.52 4.18 -28.45
C ARG A 532 3.27 2.81 -29.11
N ARG A 533 4.30 2.16 -29.65
CA ARG A 533 4.21 0.76 -30.08
C ARG A 533 4.36 -0.12 -28.85
N LEU A 534 3.23 -0.50 -28.26
CA LEU A 534 3.16 -1.70 -27.43
C LEU A 534 3.48 -2.88 -28.35
N SER A 535 4.60 -3.55 -28.14
CA SER A 535 4.83 -4.85 -28.77
C SER A 535 3.76 -5.81 -28.28
N ARG A 536 3.25 -6.70 -29.14
CA ARG A 536 2.25 -7.69 -28.74
C ARG A 536 2.91 -9.06 -28.65
N ASP A 537 2.54 -9.86 -27.65
CA ASP A 537 2.94 -11.27 -27.60
C ASP A 537 2.16 -12.08 -28.66
N ALA A 538 2.48 -13.37 -28.80
CA ALA A 538 1.79 -14.27 -29.73
C ALA A 538 0.28 -14.41 -29.47
N ALA A 539 -0.19 -14.06 -28.26
CA ALA A 539 -1.59 -14.02 -27.86
C ALA A 539 -2.21 -12.60 -27.98
N GLY A 540 -1.47 -11.66 -28.57
CA GLY A 540 -1.88 -10.27 -28.75
C GLY A 540 -1.63 -9.37 -27.55
N ARG A 541 -1.23 -9.89 -26.38
CA ARG A 541 -1.11 -9.13 -25.12
C ARG A 541 -0.07 -8.02 -25.24
N PRO A 542 -0.32 -6.81 -24.69
CA PRO A 542 0.64 -5.73 -24.77
C PRO A 542 1.83 -6.04 -23.88
N ILE A 543 2.97 -6.31 -24.51
CA ILE A 543 4.29 -6.35 -23.89
C ILE A 543 4.83 -4.92 -23.92
N MET A 544 5.28 -4.42 -22.76
CA MET A 544 6.11 -3.22 -22.72
C MET A 544 7.35 -3.47 -23.59
N SER A 545 7.50 -2.71 -24.67
CA SER A 545 8.76 -2.70 -25.41
C SER A 545 9.90 -2.34 -24.45
N ARG A 546 11.05 -2.97 -24.64
CA ARG A 546 12.29 -2.65 -23.92
C ARG A 546 12.66 -1.16 -24.07
N ASP A 547 12.13 -0.50 -25.10
CA ASP A 547 12.36 0.90 -25.44
C ASP A 547 11.25 1.85 -24.95
N TRP A 548 10.36 1.44 -24.04
CA TRP A 548 9.34 2.34 -23.50
C TRP A 548 9.97 3.51 -22.74
N LYS A 549 9.79 4.73 -23.27
CA LYS A 549 10.20 5.99 -22.62
C LYS A 549 8.98 6.70 -22.02
N PHE A 550 9.10 7.10 -20.76
CA PHE A 550 8.08 7.86 -20.06
C PHE A 550 8.01 9.30 -20.60
N ASP A 551 6.81 9.79 -20.90
CA ASP A 551 6.58 11.12 -21.48
C ASP A 551 6.39 12.23 -20.42
N GLY A 552 6.50 11.88 -19.13
CA GLY A 552 6.31 12.82 -18.03
C GLY A 552 4.83 13.00 -17.63
N THR A 553 3.91 12.22 -18.19
CA THR A 553 2.47 12.36 -17.94
C THR A 553 1.75 11.04 -17.71
N VAL A 554 0.70 11.04 -16.89
CA VAL A 554 -0.15 9.86 -16.66
C VAL A 554 -1.56 10.30 -16.26
N ARG A 555 -2.59 9.62 -16.77
CA ARG A 555 -3.98 9.86 -16.34
C ARG A 555 -4.31 9.01 -15.13
N VAL A 556 -5.01 9.58 -14.17
CA VAL A 556 -5.36 8.95 -12.89
C VAL A 556 -6.84 9.21 -12.59
N LEU A 557 -7.56 8.20 -12.11
CA LEU A 557 -8.93 8.39 -11.63
C LEU A 557 -8.96 9.39 -10.46
N GLY A 558 -9.91 10.33 -10.47
CA GLY A 558 -10.03 11.28 -9.35
C GLY A 558 -10.26 10.58 -8.01
N ALA A 559 -11.03 9.49 -8.02
CA ALA A 559 -11.31 8.65 -6.86
C ALA A 559 -10.09 8.00 -6.18
N VAL A 560 -8.91 7.96 -6.83
CA VAL A 560 -7.67 7.39 -6.23
C VAL A 560 -6.59 8.47 -6.02
N LEU A 561 -6.92 9.74 -6.24
CA LEU A 561 -5.93 10.81 -6.30
C LEU A 561 -5.22 11.04 -4.95
N PHE A 562 -5.95 11.01 -3.84
CA PHE A 562 -5.41 11.33 -2.51
C PHE A 562 -5.10 10.10 -1.64
N ASP A 563 -6.03 9.17 -1.53
CA ASP A 563 -5.88 7.99 -0.67
C ASP A 563 -5.00 6.88 -1.27
N ASP A 564 -4.64 6.99 -2.56
CA ASP A 564 -3.70 6.09 -3.24
C ASP A 564 -2.49 6.85 -3.82
N VAL A 565 -2.69 7.71 -4.82
CA VAL A 565 -1.57 8.36 -5.53
C VAL A 565 -0.78 9.29 -4.61
N TRP A 566 -1.44 10.22 -3.92
CA TRP A 566 -0.74 11.09 -2.97
C TRP A 566 -0.11 10.27 -1.83
N ALA A 567 -0.85 9.33 -1.24
CA ALA A 567 -0.36 8.49 -0.15
C ALA A 567 0.93 7.73 -0.52
N LEU A 568 1.00 7.15 -1.71
CA LEU A 568 2.17 6.40 -2.20
C LEU A 568 3.33 7.33 -2.61
N MET A 569 3.04 8.46 -3.27
CA MET A 569 4.09 9.34 -3.77
C MET A 569 4.71 10.21 -2.67
N SER A 570 3.91 10.67 -1.69
CA SER A 570 4.42 11.46 -0.55
C SER A 570 5.41 10.69 0.32
N ARG A 571 5.32 9.35 0.30
CA ARG A 571 6.21 8.40 0.97
C ARG A 571 7.35 7.89 0.08
N ASN A 572 7.53 8.47 -1.12
CA ASN A 572 8.50 8.05 -2.13
C ASN A 572 8.43 6.55 -2.48
N SER A 573 7.26 5.94 -2.34
CA SER A 573 7.04 4.50 -2.52
C SER A 573 6.90 4.13 -3.98
N VAL A 574 6.18 4.97 -4.73
CA VAL A 574 5.90 4.78 -6.15
C VAL A 574 6.23 6.08 -6.88
N LYS A 575 6.89 5.97 -8.03
CA LYS A 575 7.18 7.13 -8.89
C LYS A 575 6.11 7.26 -9.98
N LEU A 576 5.97 8.46 -10.54
CA LEU A 576 5.04 8.71 -11.65
C LEU A 576 5.21 7.77 -12.86
N PRO A 577 6.44 7.40 -13.29
CA PRO A 577 6.64 6.41 -14.34
C PRO A 577 6.06 5.02 -13.99
N ASP A 578 6.04 4.62 -12.72
CA ASP A 578 5.52 3.33 -12.31
C ASP A 578 3.99 3.31 -12.39
N LEU A 579 3.33 4.40 -11.99
CA LEU A 579 1.88 4.59 -12.20
C LEU A 579 1.54 4.59 -13.70
N ALA A 580 2.39 5.19 -14.54
CA ALA A 580 2.21 5.17 -15.98
C ALA A 580 2.27 3.74 -16.54
N LYS A 581 3.22 2.90 -16.08
CA LYS A 581 3.29 1.49 -16.45
C LYS A 581 2.03 0.74 -16.06
N MET A 582 1.45 1.02 -14.88
CA MET A 582 0.17 0.43 -14.45
C MET A 582 -0.98 0.86 -15.36
N ALA A 583 -1.04 2.15 -15.70
CA ALA A 583 -2.07 2.73 -16.54
C ALA A 583 -2.10 2.15 -17.97
N LEU A 584 -0.94 1.77 -18.54
CA LEU A 584 -0.85 1.24 -19.91
C LEU A 584 -1.70 0.00 -20.19
N VAL A 585 -2.04 -0.78 -19.16
CA VAL A 585 -2.85 -2.00 -19.31
C VAL A 585 -4.35 -1.70 -19.33
N HIS A 586 -4.75 -0.51 -18.86
CA HIS A 586 -6.13 -0.07 -18.93
C HIS A 586 -6.47 0.42 -20.36
N PRO A 587 -7.67 0.15 -20.91
CA PRO A 587 -8.01 0.51 -22.29
C PRO A 587 -7.97 2.01 -22.55
N ARG A 588 -8.29 2.82 -21.52
CA ARG A 588 -8.22 4.30 -21.57
C ARG A 588 -6.86 4.85 -21.15
N GLN A 589 -5.89 3.99 -20.84
CA GLN A 589 -4.56 4.36 -20.35
C GLN A 589 -4.62 5.22 -19.08
N VAL A 590 -5.48 4.81 -18.14
CA VAL A 590 -5.75 5.49 -16.87
C VAL A 590 -5.31 4.58 -15.72
N TYR A 591 -4.66 5.14 -14.72
CA TYR A 591 -4.40 4.46 -13.46
C TYR A 591 -5.67 4.42 -12.62
N VAL A 592 -6.13 3.21 -12.30
CA VAL A 592 -7.41 2.96 -11.61
C VAL A 592 -7.24 2.35 -10.21
N GLY A 593 -6.01 2.37 -9.67
CA GLY A 593 -5.63 1.69 -8.44
C GLY A 593 -5.08 0.26 -8.68
N PRO A 594 -5.05 -0.61 -7.66
CA PRO A 594 -4.65 -2.01 -7.84
C PRO A 594 -5.60 -2.74 -8.78
N SER A 595 -5.03 -3.64 -9.58
CA SER A 595 -5.77 -4.48 -10.51
C SER A 595 -5.51 -5.96 -10.30
N VAL A 596 -6.49 -6.81 -10.61
CA VAL A 596 -6.39 -8.28 -10.56
C VAL A 596 -6.50 -8.90 -11.96
N PRO A 597 -6.05 -10.17 -12.16
CA PRO A 597 -6.11 -10.84 -13.45
C PRO A 597 -7.49 -10.75 -14.13
N LEU A 598 -8.57 -11.01 -13.40
CA LEU A 598 -9.93 -10.97 -13.97
C LEU A 598 -10.33 -9.58 -14.50
N GLU A 599 -9.85 -8.50 -13.86
CA GLU A 599 -10.10 -7.15 -14.37
C GLU A 599 -9.32 -6.89 -15.66
N ARG A 600 -8.05 -7.30 -15.70
CA ARG A 600 -7.19 -7.14 -16.87
C ARG A 600 -7.69 -7.96 -18.05
N ASP A 601 -8.23 -9.16 -17.82
CA ASP A 601 -8.85 -9.97 -18.85
C ASP A 601 -10.12 -9.30 -19.41
N GLY A 602 -10.92 -8.67 -18.53
CA GLY A 602 -12.04 -7.82 -18.93
C GLY A 602 -11.60 -6.63 -19.77
N TRP A 603 -10.57 -5.89 -19.32
CA TRP A 603 -9.96 -4.79 -20.07
C TRP A 603 -9.39 -5.23 -21.41
N TRP A 604 -8.79 -6.41 -21.47
CA TRP A 604 -8.23 -6.97 -22.68
C TRP A 604 -9.33 -7.29 -23.69
N THR A 605 -10.36 -8.02 -23.26
CA THR A 605 -11.55 -8.31 -24.08
C THR A 605 -12.16 -7.02 -24.60
N ALA A 606 -12.28 -6.01 -23.72
CA ALA A 606 -12.79 -4.69 -24.08
C ALA A 606 -11.88 -3.94 -25.07
N GLY A 607 -10.56 -3.99 -24.90
CA GLY A 607 -9.60 -3.36 -25.81
C GLY A 607 -9.54 -4.04 -27.18
N VAL A 608 -9.72 -5.36 -27.24
CA VAL A 608 -9.77 -6.15 -28.47
C VAL A 608 -11.08 -5.92 -29.23
N CYS A 609 -12.24 -5.96 -28.55
CA CYS A 609 -13.54 -5.60 -29.13
C CYS A 609 -13.61 -4.11 -29.50
N GLY A 610 -12.89 -3.28 -28.74
CA GLY A 610 -12.76 -1.85 -28.93
C GLY A 610 -12.00 -1.44 -30.19
N LEU A 611 -11.31 -2.33 -30.93
CA LEU A 611 -10.66 -1.95 -32.20
C LEU A 611 -11.66 -1.43 -33.26
N THR A 612 -12.96 -1.65 -33.06
CA THR A 612 -14.06 -1.07 -33.84
C THR A 612 -14.53 0.29 -33.31
N VAL A 613 -14.43 0.56 -32.01
CA VAL A 613 -14.90 1.79 -31.34
C VAL A 613 -13.77 2.80 -31.12
N PHE A 614 -12.52 2.35 -30.95
CA PHE A 614 -11.32 3.19 -30.80
C PHE A 614 -10.87 3.85 -32.10
N LYS A 615 -11.38 3.44 -33.27
CA LYS A 615 -11.28 4.22 -34.51
C LYS A 615 -11.95 5.60 -34.40
N SER A 616 -12.85 5.77 -33.43
CA SER A 616 -13.42 7.08 -33.10
C SER A 616 -12.41 7.99 -32.39
N PHE A 617 -11.42 7.45 -31.67
CA PHE A 617 -10.39 8.20 -30.95
C PHE A 617 -9.14 8.45 -31.80
N GLU A 618 -8.80 7.57 -32.75
CA GLU A 618 -7.72 7.84 -33.73
C GLU A 618 -8.08 8.93 -34.74
N LYS A 619 -9.38 9.22 -34.94
CA LYS A 619 -9.82 10.41 -35.69
C LYS A 619 -9.46 11.76 -35.05
N TRP A 620 -8.93 11.78 -33.82
CA TRP A 620 -8.57 13.00 -33.09
C TRP A 620 -7.08 13.38 -33.23
N LYS A 621 -6.33 12.70 -34.11
CA LYS A 621 -4.95 13.08 -34.45
C LYS A 621 -4.79 13.92 -35.72
N THR A 622 -5.88 14.23 -36.41
CA THR A 622 -5.87 15.10 -37.59
C THR A 622 -7.09 16.02 -37.60
N SER A 623 -6.99 17.09 -36.82
CA SER A 623 -7.65 18.39 -37.08
C SER A 623 -7.04 19.42 -36.16
#